data_AF-A0A7S2CKP7-F1
#
_entry.id   AF-A0A7S2CKP7-F1
#
_cell.length_a   1.000
_cell.length_b   1.000
_cell.length_c   1.000
_cell.angle_alpha   90.00
_cell.angle_beta   90.00
_cell.angle_gamma   90.00
#
_symmetry.space_group_name_H-M   'P 1'
#
loop_
_entity.id
_entity.type
_entity.pdbx_description
1 polymer ?
#
loop_
_entity_poly.entity_id
_entity_poly.type
_entity_poly.pdbx_seq_one_letter_code
_entity_poly.pdbx_strand_id
1 'polypeptide(L)'
;SKPAWVEDSSAEICFTCAERFTFFRRRHHCRYCGQIFCDACSRDRRLLPIGFGCSEPQRVCDPCSVVLDPKQAELQATIANSLQSNQLRPGEHTGDARRYLNSPLKWDLGAEVRKAAFTLQNQSMANKNLLGVNEIEYGLQKGVFQDACGLAIITTVTAGFLGSVRVGSGLVIHKL
;
A
#
# COMPACT_ATOMS: atom_id res chain seq x y z
N SER A 1 -11.19 -18.66 -11.78
CA SER A 1 -11.67 -17.52 -12.58
C SER A 1 -12.68 -16.74 -11.76
N LYS A 2 -12.90 -15.46 -12.08
CA LYS A 2 -13.93 -14.63 -11.42
C LYS A 2 -15.34 -15.19 -11.72
N PRO A 3 -16.26 -15.26 -10.75
CA PRO A 3 -17.62 -15.70 -11.00
C PRO A 3 -18.40 -14.68 -11.82
N ALA A 4 -19.40 -15.15 -12.58
CA ALA A 4 -20.43 -14.28 -13.12
C ALA A 4 -21.23 -13.67 -11.96
N TRP A 5 -21.42 -12.35 -11.99
CA TRP A 5 -22.23 -11.67 -10.98
C TRP A 5 -23.69 -11.76 -11.35
N VAL A 6 -24.51 -12.09 -10.37
CA VAL A 6 -25.96 -12.06 -10.51
C VAL A 6 -26.41 -10.62 -10.68
N GLU A 7 -27.35 -10.39 -11.60
CA GLU A 7 -27.90 -9.07 -11.85
C GLU A 7 -28.79 -8.63 -10.67
N ASP A 8 -28.65 -7.37 -10.23
CA ASP A 8 -29.37 -6.86 -9.05
C ASP A 8 -30.90 -6.96 -9.17
N SER A 9 -31.42 -6.80 -10.39
CA SER A 9 -32.84 -6.90 -10.73
C SER A 9 -33.41 -8.29 -10.45
N SER A 10 -32.58 -9.33 -10.51
CA SER A 10 -32.99 -10.72 -10.32
C SER A 10 -33.00 -11.17 -8.85
N ALA A 11 -32.42 -10.38 -7.94
CA ALA A 11 -32.34 -10.74 -6.52
C ALA A 11 -33.33 -9.92 -5.67
N GLU A 12 -34.46 -10.51 -5.30
CA GLU A 12 -35.43 -9.90 -4.38
C GLU A 12 -35.08 -10.12 -2.90
N ILE A 13 -34.33 -11.18 -2.60
CA ILE A 13 -34.00 -11.64 -1.25
C ILE A 13 -32.51 -11.88 -1.08
N CYS A 14 -32.02 -11.76 0.15
CA CYS A 14 -30.66 -12.14 0.50
C CYS A 14 -30.43 -13.64 0.25
N PHE A 15 -29.35 -13.99 -0.45
CA PHE A 15 -29.04 -15.38 -0.77
C PHE A 15 -28.76 -16.26 0.47
N THR A 16 -28.35 -15.67 1.61
CA THR A 16 -28.13 -16.41 2.87
C THR A 16 -29.36 -16.43 3.76
N CYS A 17 -29.86 -15.27 4.18
CA CYS A 17 -30.92 -15.20 5.20
C CYS A 17 -32.35 -15.19 4.62
N ALA A 18 -32.50 -15.20 3.29
CA ALA A 18 -33.78 -15.13 2.57
C ALA A 18 -34.65 -13.89 2.88
N GLU A 19 -34.15 -12.93 3.65
CA GLU A 19 -34.88 -11.70 3.92
C GLU A 19 -34.93 -10.79 2.69
N ARG A 20 -36.10 -10.20 2.43
CA ARG A 20 -36.31 -9.26 1.33
C ARG A 20 -35.44 -8.02 1.45
N PHE A 21 -34.88 -7.61 0.31
CA PHE A 21 -34.23 -6.31 0.18
C PHE A 21 -35.27 -5.20 0.23
N THR A 22 -34.89 -4.09 0.84
CA THR A 22 -35.71 -2.88 0.98
C THR A 22 -34.84 -1.66 0.74
N PHE A 23 -35.40 -0.46 0.82
CA PHE A 23 -34.62 0.77 0.72
C PHE A 23 -33.47 0.85 1.77
N PHE A 24 -33.72 0.30 2.97
CA PHE A 24 -32.74 0.27 4.06
C PHE A 24 -31.88 -0.99 4.08
N ARG A 25 -32.39 -2.12 3.57
CA ARG A 25 -31.62 -3.36 3.38
C ARG A 25 -31.14 -3.44 1.94
N ARG A 26 -29.94 -2.90 1.70
CA ARG A 26 -29.32 -2.82 0.35
C ARG A 26 -28.69 -4.14 -0.08
N ARG A 27 -28.53 -4.28 -1.40
CA ARG A 27 -27.89 -5.41 -2.08
C ARG A 27 -26.37 -5.25 -2.10
N HIS A 28 -25.65 -6.35 -1.86
CA HIS A 28 -24.20 -6.40 -1.93
C HIS A 28 -23.71 -7.71 -2.54
N HIS A 29 -22.86 -7.65 -3.57
CA HIS A 29 -22.25 -8.85 -4.13
C HIS A 29 -21.13 -9.41 -3.27
N CYS A 30 -21.09 -10.73 -3.10
CA CYS A 30 -19.87 -11.41 -2.68
C CYS A 30 -18.91 -11.47 -3.87
N ARG A 31 -17.70 -10.94 -3.73
CA ARG A 31 -16.71 -10.91 -4.82
C ARG A 31 -16.17 -12.31 -5.15
N TYR A 32 -16.30 -13.27 -4.22
CA TYR A 32 -15.84 -14.65 -4.40
C TYR A 32 -16.85 -15.55 -5.12
N CYS A 33 -18.14 -15.50 -4.77
CA CYS A 33 -19.18 -16.36 -5.37
C CYS A 33 -20.14 -15.66 -6.34
N GLY A 34 -20.17 -14.32 -6.38
CA GLY A 34 -21.01 -13.55 -7.31
C GLY A 34 -22.48 -13.38 -6.93
N GLN A 35 -22.94 -14.03 -5.85
CA GLN A 35 -24.30 -13.92 -5.32
C GLN A 35 -24.53 -12.60 -4.55
N ILE A 36 -25.80 -12.27 -4.29
CA ILE A 36 -26.23 -11.01 -3.67
C ILE A 36 -26.70 -11.24 -2.21
N PHE A 37 -26.18 -10.43 -1.30
CA PHE A 37 -26.38 -10.54 0.15
C PHE A 37 -26.76 -9.18 0.76
N CYS A 38 -27.35 -9.21 1.95
CA CYS A 38 -27.47 -8.00 2.77
C CYS A 38 -26.14 -7.71 3.50
N ASP A 39 -26.01 -6.51 4.09
CA ASP A 39 -24.77 -6.13 4.76
C ASP A 39 -24.44 -7.08 5.92
N ALA A 40 -25.45 -7.48 6.70
CA ALA A 40 -25.29 -8.40 7.83
C ALA A 40 -24.72 -9.77 7.44
N CYS A 41 -25.04 -10.27 6.23
CA CYS A 41 -24.54 -11.57 5.73
C CYS A 41 -23.26 -11.46 4.89
N SER A 42 -22.67 -10.26 4.80
CA SER A 42 -21.49 -9.99 3.98
C SER A 42 -20.59 -8.91 4.55
N ARG A 43 -20.41 -8.90 5.88
CA ARG A 43 -19.61 -7.87 6.59
C ARG A 43 -18.12 -8.02 6.34
N ASP A 44 -17.67 -9.26 6.17
CA ASP A 44 -16.24 -9.56 6.08
C ASP A 44 -15.61 -9.11 4.76
N ARG A 45 -14.32 -8.80 4.86
CA ARG A 45 -13.45 -8.59 3.70
C ARG A 45 -12.26 -9.54 3.76
N ARG A 46 -12.02 -10.24 2.66
CA ARG A 46 -10.94 -11.25 2.54
C ARG A 46 -10.13 -11.03 1.28
N LEU A 47 -8.85 -11.37 1.34
CA LEU A 47 -8.04 -11.49 0.12
C LEU A 47 -8.60 -12.63 -0.73
N LEU A 48 -8.62 -12.42 -2.04
CA LEU A 48 -9.07 -13.41 -3.01
C LEU A 48 -7.88 -14.02 -3.75
N PRO A 49 -7.99 -15.23 -4.29
CA PRO A 49 -6.93 -15.83 -5.11
C PRO A 49 -6.50 -14.96 -6.29
N ILE A 50 -5.24 -15.07 -6.72
CA ILE A 50 -4.61 -14.27 -7.79
C ILE A 50 -5.48 -14.17 -9.05
N GLY A 51 -6.18 -15.26 -9.42
CA GLY A 51 -7.05 -15.30 -10.60
C GLY A 51 -8.27 -14.37 -10.55
N PHE A 52 -8.49 -13.65 -9.46
CA PHE A 52 -9.51 -12.59 -9.34
C PHE A 52 -8.97 -11.19 -9.69
N GLY A 53 -7.65 -11.02 -9.81
CA GLY A 53 -7.03 -9.76 -10.24
C GLY A 53 -7.12 -8.61 -9.23
N CYS A 54 -7.22 -8.92 -7.93
CA CYS A 54 -7.23 -7.91 -6.86
C CYS A 54 -6.20 -8.28 -5.77
N SER A 55 -5.43 -7.29 -5.31
CA SER A 55 -4.42 -7.44 -4.25
C SER A 55 -4.89 -6.87 -2.90
N GLU A 56 -6.10 -6.32 -2.85
CA GLU A 56 -6.71 -5.74 -1.66
C GLU A 56 -7.93 -6.56 -1.19
N PRO A 57 -8.21 -6.62 0.13
CA PRO A 57 -9.33 -7.41 0.65
C PRO A 57 -10.68 -6.97 0.08
N GLN A 58 -11.46 -7.94 -0.41
CA GLN A 58 -12.75 -7.73 -1.06
C GLN A 58 -13.89 -8.20 -0.19
N ARG A 59 -15.07 -7.57 -0.33
CA ARG A 59 -16.28 -7.99 0.39
C ARG A 59 -16.67 -9.43 0.01
N VAL A 60 -16.92 -10.26 1.01
CA VAL A 60 -17.39 -11.65 0.84
C VAL A 60 -18.57 -11.92 1.76
N CYS A 61 -19.42 -12.88 1.38
CA CYS A 61 -20.46 -13.37 2.29
C CYS A 61 -19.86 -14.27 3.38
N ASP A 62 -20.58 -14.44 4.48
CA ASP A 62 -20.09 -15.21 5.64
C ASP A 62 -19.66 -16.65 5.26
N PRO A 63 -20.40 -17.42 4.43
CA PRO A 63 -19.94 -18.74 4.00
C PRO A 63 -18.62 -18.69 3.23
N CYS A 64 -18.44 -17.71 2.35
CA CYS A 64 -17.20 -17.54 1.60
C CYS A 64 -16.05 -17.05 2.50
N SER A 65 -16.36 -16.28 3.56
CA SER A 65 -15.38 -15.87 4.57
C SER A 65 -14.74 -17.10 5.22
N VAL A 66 -15.56 -18.06 5.67
CA VAL A 66 -15.09 -19.32 6.28
C VAL A 66 -14.22 -20.13 5.31
N VAL A 67 -14.62 -20.23 4.03
CA VAL A 67 -13.85 -20.95 3.01
C VAL A 67 -12.49 -20.29 2.74
N LEU A 68 -12.43 -18.95 2.80
CA LEU A 68 -11.23 -18.18 2.51
C LEU A 68 -10.30 -18.01 3.71
N ASP A 69 -10.81 -18.14 4.93
CA ASP A 69 -10.07 -17.93 6.17
C ASP A 69 -8.75 -18.71 6.26
N PRO A 70 -8.72 -20.05 6.04
CA PRO A 70 -7.46 -20.81 6.13
C PRO A 70 -6.45 -20.44 5.04
N LYS A 71 -6.87 -19.77 3.96
CA LYS A 71 -6.01 -19.33 2.86
C LYS A 71 -5.44 -17.93 3.08
N GLN A 72 -5.89 -17.18 4.09
CA GLN A 72 -5.51 -15.77 4.23
C GLN A 72 -4.01 -15.59 4.49
N ALA A 73 -3.36 -16.47 5.26
CA ALA A 73 -1.92 -16.37 5.53
C ALA A 73 -1.09 -16.53 4.23
N GLU A 74 -1.41 -17.54 3.41
CA GLU A 74 -0.75 -17.78 2.12
C GLU A 74 -1.00 -16.64 1.13
N LEU A 75 -2.25 -16.18 1.06
CA LEU A 75 -2.62 -15.06 0.19
C LEU A 75 -1.91 -13.78 0.63
N GLN A 76 -1.87 -13.46 1.92
CA GLN A 76 -1.12 -12.31 2.40
C GLN A 76 0.34 -12.39 1.95
N ALA A 77 1.00 -13.54 2.14
CA ALA A 77 2.39 -13.75 1.75
C ALA A 77 2.65 -13.57 0.24
N THR A 78 1.66 -13.84 -0.62
CA THR A 78 1.85 -13.90 -2.07
C THR A 78 1.31 -12.68 -2.82
N ILE A 79 0.18 -12.11 -2.36
CA ILE A 79 -0.55 -11.05 -3.07
C ILE A 79 -0.65 -9.73 -2.32
N ALA A 80 -0.39 -9.67 -1.01
CA ALA A 80 -0.44 -8.40 -0.33
C ALA A 80 0.70 -7.50 -0.83
N ASN A 81 0.37 -6.30 -1.30
CA ASN A 81 1.34 -5.31 -1.76
C ASN A 81 2.41 -4.99 -0.69
N SER A 82 2.09 -5.16 0.60
CA SER A 82 3.02 -4.95 1.72
C SER A 82 4.14 -5.99 1.81
N LEU A 83 3.95 -7.18 1.22
CA LEU A 83 4.94 -8.27 1.23
C LEU A 83 5.62 -8.45 -0.13
N GLN A 84 5.15 -7.77 -1.18
CA GLN A 84 5.86 -7.76 -2.45
C GLN A 84 7.19 -7.01 -2.29
N SER A 85 8.28 -7.66 -2.70
CA SER A 85 9.58 -7.00 -2.73
C SER A 85 9.49 -5.79 -3.66
N ASN A 86 9.71 -4.60 -3.11
CA ASN A 86 9.88 -3.38 -3.89
C ASN A 86 11.22 -3.51 -4.64
N GLN A 87 11.23 -4.27 -5.74
CA GLN A 87 12.39 -4.36 -6.60
C GLN A 87 12.51 -3.04 -7.33
N LEU A 88 13.25 -2.12 -6.71
CA LEU A 88 13.94 -1.08 -7.45
C LEU A 88 14.90 -1.81 -8.38
N ARG A 89 14.49 -2.05 -9.63
CA ARG A 89 15.36 -2.70 -10.62
C ARG A 89 16.64 -1.88 -10.72
N PRO A 90 17.81 -2.44 -10.34
CA PRO A 90 19.07 -1.72 -10.43
C PRO A 90 19.33 -1.40 -11.91
N GLY A 91 19.30 -0.11 -12.27
CA GLY A 91 19.52 0.36 -13.64
C GLY A 91 18.35 1.12 -14.26
N GLU A 92 17.11 0.94 -13.78
CA GLU A 92 15.94 1.61 -14.40
C GLU A 92 15.81 3.09 -13.96
N HIS A 93 16.50 3.48 -12.88
CA HIS A 93 16.50 4.83 -12.31
C HIS A 93 17.87 5.29 -11.76
N THR A 94 18.97 4.62 -12.10
CA THR A 94 20.31 4.92 -11.57
C THR A 94 20.85 6.29 -11.98
N GLY A 95 20.26 6.92 -13.00
CA GLY A 95 20.52 8.30 -13.41
C GLY A 95 19.32 9.24 -13.30
N ASP A 96 18.19 8.82 -12.71
CA ASP A 96 17.00 9.68 -12.62
C ASP A 96 17.13 10.63 -11.42
N ALA A 97 17.15 11.95 -11.68
CA ALA A 97 17.15 12.98 -10.66
C ALA A 97 15.99 12.83 -9.66
N ARG A 98 14.92 12.11 -10.03
CA ARG A 98 13.81 11.72 -9.14
C ARG A 98 14.21 10.87 -7.93
N ARG A 99 15.40 10.25 -7.93
CA ARG A 99 15.96 9.56 -6.75
C ARG A 99 16.40 10.51 -5.64
N TYR A 100 16.70 11.76 -6.01
CA TYR A 100 17.15 12.81 -5.09
C TYR A 100 16.07 13.87 -4.86
N LEU A 101 15.08 13.95 -5.75
CA LEU A 101 13.95 14.88 -5.65
C LEU A 101 12.68 14.14 -5.22
N ASN A 102 12.38 14.18 -3.91
CA ASN A 102 11.09 13.73 -3.40
C ASN A 102 10.00 14.74 -3.79
N SER A 103 9.35 14.53 -4.95
CA SER A 103 8.24 15.40 -5.36
C SER A 103 7.10 15.35 -4.34
N PRO A 104 6.63 16.49 -3.82
CA PRO A 104 5.50 16.55 -2.88
C PRO A 104 4.14 16.34 -3.57
N LEU A 105 4.10 16.12 -4.89
CA LEU A 105 2.89 16.21 -5.71
C LEU A 105 2.43 14.88 -6.33
N LYS A 106 2.96 13.72 -5.89
CA LYS A 106 2.44 12.41 -6.30
C LYS A 106 1.54 11.84 -5.21
N TRP A 107 0.40 11.29 -5.63
CA TRP A 107 -0.69 10.85 -4.74
C TRP A 107 -0.94 9.33 -4.84
N ASP A 108 0.00 8.58 -5.42
CA ASP A 108 -0.07 7.11 -5.45
C ASP A 108 0.80 6.50 -4.34
N LEU A 109 0.24 5.55 -3.58
CA LEU A 109 0.92 4.91 -2.45
C LEU A 109 2.24 4.27 -2.86
N GLY A 110 2.33 3.70 -4.07
CA GLY A 110 3.56 3.12 -4.59
C GLY A 110 4.68 4.14 -4.74
N ALA A 111 4.39 5.35 -5.19
CA ALA A 111 5.35 6.45 -5.32
C ALA A 111 5.82 6.94 -3.96
N GLU A 112 4.93 7.05 -2.98
CA GLU A 112 5.30 7.40 -1.61
C GLU A 112 6.21 6.33 -0.98
N VAL A 113 5.89 5.04 -1.16
CA VAL A 113 6.74 3.95 -0.68
C VAL A 113 8.10 3.93 -1.40
N ARG A 114 8.14 4.18 -2.72
CA ARG A 114 9.41 4.29 -3.46
C ARG A 114 10.26 5.47 -2.98
N LYS A 115 9.66 6.66 -2.78
CA LYS A 115 10.33 7.83 -2.21
C LYS A 115 10.89 7.53 -0.81
N ALA A 116 10.11 6.83 0.00
CA ALA A 116 10.54 6.42 1.33
C ALA A 116 11.75 5.47 1.27
N ALA A 117 11.69 4.45 0.41
CA ALA A 117 12.77 3.49 0.20
C ALA A 117 14.06 4.18 -0.30
N PHE A 118 13.96 5.09 -1.27
CA PHE A 118 15.11 5.85 -1.76
C PHE A 118 15.71 6.76 -0.70
N THR A 119 14.87 7.42 0.10
CA THR A 119 15.33 8.28 1.20
C THR A 119 16.09 7.46 2.23
N LEU A 120 15.56 6.31 2.64
CA LEU A 120 16.24 5.40 3.56
C LEU A 120 17.55 4.85 2.96
N GLN A 121 17.57 4.50 1.68
CA GLN A 121 18.78 4.03 1.02
C GLN A 121 19.86 5.11 0.93
N ASN A 122 19.49 6.33 0.55
CA ASN A 122 20.42 7.46 0.44
C ASN A 122 20.95 7.90 1.82
N GLN A 123 20.18 7.68 2.89
CA GLN A 123 20.57 8.00 4.27
C GLN A 123 21.33 6.85 4.96
N SER A 124 21.13 5.60 4.54
CA SER A 124 21.82 4.42 5.12
C SER A 124 23.11 4.05 4.38
N MET A 125 23.17 4.32 3.08
CA MET A 125 24.40 4.19 2.30
C MET A 125 25.07 5.56 2.24
N ALA A 126 26.25 5.69 2.84
CA ALA A 126 27.13 6.83 2.61
C ALA A 126 27.40 6.93 1.10
N ASN A 127 26.67 7.80 0.42
CA ASN A 127 26.82 7.95 -1.02
C ASN A 127 28.09 8.77 -1.27
N LYS A 128 29.20 8.08 -1.55
CA LYS A 128 30.41 8.72 -2.08
C LYS A 128 30.06 9.35 -3.42
N ASN A 129 30.31 10.66 -3.53
CA ASN A 129 30.36 11.45 -4.78
C ASN A 129 29.03 11.96 -5.36
N LEU A 130 28.37 12.92 -4.70
CA LEU A 130 27.36 13.74 -5.40
C LEU A 130 27.69 15.24 -5.50
N LEU A 131 28.71 15.76 -4.79
CA LEU A 131 29.01 17.21 -4.83
C LEU A 131 30.51 17.56 -4.71
N GLY A 132 31.43 16.60 -4.91
CA GLY A 132 32.86 16.86 -4.67
C GLY A 132 33.19 17.15 -3.19
N VAL A 133 32.27 16.87 -2.28
CA VAL A 133 32.47 16.96 -0.84
C VAL A 133 33.05 15.63 -0.40
N ASN A 134 34.33 15.63 -0.07
CA ASN A 134 34.96 14.52 0.63
C ASN A 134 34.36 14.45 2.04
N GLU A 135 33.85 13.26 2.38
CA GLU A 135 33.27 12.89 3.68
C GLU A 135 31.95 13.57 4.06
N ILE A 136 30.85 12.84 3.86
CA ILE A 136 29.72 12.90 4.80
C ILE A 136 29.70 11.55 5.52
N GLU A 137 30.32 11.53 6.70
CA GLU A 137 30.51 10.39 7.60
C GLU A 137 29.22 9.91 8.32
N TYR A 138 28.05 10.45 7.98
CA TYR A 138 26.84 10.25 8.77
C TYR A 138 25.79 9.43 8.02
N GLY A 139 26.13 8.19 7.67
CA GLY A 139 25.13 7.19 7.34
C GLY A 139 24.34 6.82 8.60
N LEU A 140 23.01 6.75 8.51
CA LEU A 140 22.16 6.27 9.60
C LEU A 140 22.57 4.84 9.96
N GLN A 141 23.13 4.66 11.15
CA GLN A 141 23.47 3.34 11.65
C GLN A 141 22.21 2.51 11.83
N LYS A 142 22.29 1.20 11.55
CA LYS A 142 21.17 0.26 11.69
C LYS A 142 20.52 0.32 13.09
N GLY A 143 21.29 0.65 14.13
CA GLY A 143 20.82 0.86 15.50
C GLY A 143 19.93 2.09 15.72
N VAL A 144 19.94 3.07 14.82
CA VAL A 144 19.02 4.21 14.91
C VAL A 144 17.56 3.78 14.65
N PHE A 145 17.35 2.70 13.89
CA PHE A 145 16.03 2.14 13.65
C PHE A 145 15.61 1.09 14.67
N GLN A 146 16.55 0.58 15.47
CA GLN A 146 16.23 -0.30 16.59
C GLN A 146 15.41 0.53 17.59
N ASP A 147 14.23 -0.01 17.93
CA ASP A 147 13.22 0.58 18.83
C ASP A 147 12.48 1.82 18.29
N ALA A 148 12.56 2.10 16.99
CA ALA A 148 11.74 3.15 16.39
C ALA A 148 10.27 2.71 16.35
N CYS A 149 9.38 3.49 16.98
CA CYS A 149 7.93 3.26 16.96
C CYS A 149 7.24 3.95 15.78
N GLY A 150 7.94 4.86 15.11
CA GLY A 150 7.43 5.57 13.93
C GLY A 150 8.53 6.31 13.18
N LEU A 151 8.28 6.52 11.88
CA LEU A 151 9.16 7.26 10.97
C LEU A 151 8.34 8.28 10.19
N ALA A 152 8.89 9.48 9.99
CA ALA A 152 8.32 10.48 9.09
C ALA A 152 9.38 10.94 8.10
N ILE A 153 9.00 11.04 6.82
CA ILE A 153 9.87 11.53 5.75
C ILE A 153 9.32 12.88 5.30
N ILE A 154 10.12 13.92 5.47
CA ILE A 154 9.70 15.30 5.25
C ILE A 154 10.51 15.86 4.09
N THR A 155 9.82 16.32 3.04
CA THR A 155 10.47 17.10 1.98
C THR A 155 10.53 18.55 2.43
N THR A 156 11.73 19.12 2.48
CA THR A 156 11.95 20.52 2.84
C THR A 156 12.31 21.33 1.61
N VAL A 157 11.66 22.48 1.45
CA VAL A 157 12.00 23.48 0.44
C VAL A 157 12.38 24.75 1.20
N THR A 158 13.64 25.16 1.08
CA THR A 158 14.15 26.39 1.69
C THR A 158 14.41 27.38 0.57
N ALA A 159 13.69 28.50 0.56
CA ALA A 159 13.94 29.63 -0.34
C ALA A 159 14.62 30.76 0.42
N GLY A 160 15.79 31.19 -0.04
CA GLY A 160 16.55 32.30 0.50
C GLY A 160 16.20 33.63 -0.19
N PHE A 161 16.44 34.73 0.51
CA PHE A 161 16.10 36.10 0.10
C PHE A 161 16.72 36.54 -1.24
N LEU A 162 17.83 35.93 -1.67
CA LEU A 162 18.53 36.22 -2.93
C LEU A 162 18.28 35.17 -4.04
N GLY A 163 17.13 34.49 -4.02
CA GLY A 163 16.75 33.53 -5.06
C GLY A 163 17.46 32.18 -4.96
N SER A 164 18.15 31.89 -3.85
CA SER A 164 18.67 30.54 -3.60
C SER A 164 17.52 29.62 -3.19
N VAL A 165 17.34 28.51 -3.91
CA VAL A 165 16.36 27.47 -3.53
C VAL A 165 17.13 26.19 -3.21
N ARG A 166 16.91 25.65 -2.01
CA ARG A 166 17.39 24.32 -1.61
C ARG A 166 16.19 23.41 -1.42
N VAL A 167 16.20 22.29 -2.11
CA VAL A 167 15.20 21.22 -1.92
C VAL A 167 15.93 20.02 -1.34
N GLY A 168 15.38 19.46 -0.27
CA GLY A 168 15.95 18.31 0.41
C GLY A 168 14.88 17.42 1.01
N SER A 169 15.31 16.30 1.59
CA SER A 169 14.41 15.43 2.35
C SER A 169 15.08 14.96 3.62
N GLY A 170 14.40 15.22 4.73
CA GLY A 170 14.80 14.78 6.05
C GLY A 170 14.04 13.53 6.46
N LEU A 171 14.66 12.74 7.34
CA LEU A 171 14.03 11.62 8.03
C LEU A 171 13.92 11.99 9.51
N VAL A 172 12.72 11.91 10.05
CA VAL A 172 12.45 12.03 11.49
C VAL A 172 12.14 10.65 12.04
N ILE A 173 12.80 10.30 13.13
CA ILE A 173 12.66 9.00 13.80
C ILE A 173 12.10 9.26 15.18
N HIS A 174 10.98 8.61 15.51
CA HIS A 174 10.43 8.65 16.85
C HIS A 174 10.85 7.40 17.61
N LYS A 175 11.57 7.60 18.71
CA LYS A 175 11.91 6.57 19.70
C LYS A 175 11.14 6.89 20.99
N LEU A 176 10.64 5.85 21.66
CA LEU A 176 10.12 5.93 23.02
C LEU A 176 11.26 5.86 24.03
#